data_AF-A0A9E4UGN0-F1
#
_entry.id   AF-A0A9E4UGN0-F1
#
_cell.length_a   1.000
_cell.length_b   1.000
_cell.length_c   1.000
_cell.angle_alpha   90.00
_cell.angle_beta   90.00
_cell.angle_gamma   90.00
#
_symmetry.space_group_name_H-M   'P 1'
#
loop_
_entity.id
_entity.type
_entity.pdbx_description
1 polymer ?
#
loop_
_entity_poly.entity_id
_entity_poly.type
_entity_poly.pdbx_seq_one_letter_code
_entity_poly.pdbx_strand_id
1 'polypeptide(L)' 'MAKTKGGGKTWGGRFRQPTHALVEAYTLSLPVDRRMWREEIAASIAHARMLGRQAIIPRGEANTLVR' A
#
# COMPACT_ATOMS: atom_id res chain seq x y z
N MET A 1 9.59 23.19 -20.36
CA MET A 1 10.05 22.43 -19.17
C MET A 1 8.99 21.39 -18.85
N ALA A 2 9.31 20.11 -19.05
CA ALA A 2 8.33 19.02 -19.01
C ALA A 2 7.84 18.75 -17.58
N LYS A 3 6.51 18.71 -17.39
CA LYS A 3 5.85 18.30 -16.13
C LYS A 3 5.94 16.79 -16.00
N THR A 4 6.74 16.27 -15.07
CA THR A 4 6.68 14.88 -14.62
C THR A 4 5.56 14.76 -13.58
N LYS A 5 4.36 14.32 -14.00
CA LYS A 5 3.34 13.79 -13.07
C LYS A 5 3.72 12.36 -12.69
N GLY A 6 4.69 12.20 -11.79
CA GLY A 6 4.88 10.96 -11.04
C GLY A 6 3.91 10.94 -9.87
N GLY A 7 3.06 9.91 -9.76
CA GLY A 7 2.16 9.75 -8.62
C GLY A 7 2.94 9.86 -7.30
N GLY A 8 2.46 10.69 -6.37
CA GLY A 8 3.14 10.91 -5.09
C GLY A 8 3.28 9.61 -4.30
N LYS A 9 4.40 9.44 -3.59
CA LYS A 9 4.62 8.32 -2.67
C LYS A 9 3.47 8.29 -1.65
N THR A 10 2.81 7.16 -1.48
CA THR A 10 1.73 6.99 -0.46
C THR A 10 2.29 6.74 0.94
N TRP A 11 3.61 6.59 1.04
CA TRP A 11 4.39 6.47 2.26
C TRP A 11 5.45 7.60 2.32
N GLY A 12 5.80 8.05 3.52
CA GLY A 12 6.70 9.20 3.70
C GLY A 12 6.43 10.02 4.96
N GLY A 13 5.38 9.72 5.72
CA GLY A 13 5.05 10.41 6.97
C GLY A 13 4.49 11.82 6.76
N ARG A 14 4.64 12.68 7.77
CA ARG A 14 4.07 14.04 7.80
C ARG A 14 5.11 15.12 7.44
N PHE A 15 6.02 14.84 6.51
CA PHE A 15 7.04 15.79 6.07
C PHE A 15 6.56 16.58 4.84
N ARG A 16 6.85 17.88 4.81
CA ARG A 16 6.57 18.73 3.64
C ARG A 16 7.59 18.53 2.51
N GLN A 17 8.77 18.04 2.84
CA GLN A 17 9.87 17.80 1.91
C GLN A 17 10.10 16.29 1.73
N PRO A 18 10.65 15.86 0.59
CA PRO A 18 11.02 14.47 0.37
C PRO A 18 12.02 13.97 1.42
N THR A 19 11.91 12.70 1.77
CA THR A 19 12.88 12.02 2.64
C THR A 19 14.25 11.96 1.95
N HIS A 20 15.32 12.19 2.70
CA HIS A 20 16.68 12.09 2.16
C HIS A 20 16.99 10.64 1.74
N ALA A 21 17.72 10.46 0.64
CA ALA A 21 17.99 9.13 0.07
C ALA A 21 18.63 8.14 1.07
N LEU A 22 19.52 8.63 1.93
CA LEU A 22 20.12 7.82 3.01
C LEU A 22 19.08 7.27 3.99
N VAL A 23 18.08 8.07 4.35
CA VAL A 23 17.00 7.62 5.24
C VAL A 23 16.12 6.61 4.52
N GLU A 24 15.79 6.84 3.24
CA GLU A 24 15.01 5.88 2.45
C GLU A 24 15.74 4.52 2.36
N ALA A 25 17.02 4.51 2.03
CA ALA A 25 17.83 3.29 1.95
C ALA A 25 17.95 2.57 3.30
N TYR A 26 18.13 3.31 4.39
CA TYR A 26 18.21 2.74 5.74
C TYR A 26 16.88 2.11 6.18
N THR A 27 15.75 2.72 5.84
CA THR A 27 14.41 2.24 6.24
C THR A 27 13.79 1.21 5.28
N LEU A 28 14.45 0.91 4.16
CA LEU A 28 13.93 -0.01 3.15
C LEU A 28 13.89 -1.45 3.68
N SER A 29 12.68 -1.95 3.93
CA SER A 29 12.45 -3.33 4.42
C SER A 29 12.21 -4.35 3.30
N LEU A 30 12.09 -3.93 2.03
CA LEU A 30 11.78 -4.79 0.88
C LEU A 30 12.60 -6.09 0.79
N PRO A 31 13.93 -6.11 1.04
CA PRO A 31 14.72 -7.35 0.96
C PRO A 31 14.23 -8.46 1.90
N VAL A 32 13.62 -8.07 3.02
CA VAL A 32 13.03 -8.94 4.04
C VAL A 32 11.56 -9.20 3.73
N ASP A 33 10.76 -8.14 3.58
CA ASP A 33 9.30 -8.22 3.45
C ASP A 33 8.84 -8.98 2.22
N ARG A 34 9.64 -8.97 1.14
CA ARG A 34 9.34 -9.75 -0.07
C ARG A 34 9.19 -11.25 0.19
N ARG A 35 9.61 -11.77 1.34
CA ARG A 35 9.41 -13.18 1.71
C ARG A 35 7.99 -13.45 2.22
N MET A 36 7.30 -12.41 2.71
CA MET A 36 5.97 -12.46 3.33
C MET A 36 4.84 -12.03 2.38
N TRP A 37 5.14 -11.84 1.08
CA TRP A 37 4.18 -11.32 0.11
C TRP A 37 2.92 -12.17 -0.01
N ARG A 38 3.03 -13.50 0.21
CA ARG A 38 1.89 -14.43 0.12
C ARG A 38 0.91 -14.20 1.27
N GLU A 39 1.45 -14.02 2.47
CA GLU A 39 0.70 -13.72 3.68
C GLU A 39 0.03 -12.34 3.59
N GLU A 40 0.73 -11.35 3.04
CA GLU A 40 0.20 -10.00 2.83
C GLU A 40 -0.99 -9.98 1.85
N ILE A 41 -0.91 -10.74 0.76
CA ILE A 41 -2.05 -10.93 -0.17
C ILE A 41 -3.22 -11.63 0.54
N ALA A 42 -2.95 -12.71 1.28
CA ALA A 42 -3.99 -13.45 1.99
C ALA A 42 -4.70 -12.58 3.03
N ALA A 43 -3.95 -11.78 3.78
CA ALA A 43 -4.47 -10.83 4.76
C ALA A 43 -5.29 -9.72 4.09
N SER A 44 -4.80 -9.16 2.98
CA SER A 44 -5.53 -8.13 2.21
C SER A 44 -6.86 -8.63 1.68
N ILE A 45 -6.91 -9.87 1.14
CA ILE A 45 -8.15 -10.51 0.70
C ILE A 45 -9.12 -10.72 1.87
N ALA A 46 -8.62 -11.24 2.99
CA ALA A 46 -9.44 -11.46 4.18
C ALA A 46 -10.04 -10.15 4.71
N HIS A 47 -9.23 -9.09 4.72
CA HIS A 47 -9.61 -7.75 5.14
C HIS A 47 -10.67 -7.16 4.19
N ALA A 48 -10.44 -7.16 2.87
CA ALA A 48 -11.41 -6.65 1.89
C ALA A 48 -12.76 -7.37 1.99
N ARG A 49 -12.76 -8.70 2.13
CA ARG A 49 -13.98 -9.49 2.36
C ARG A 49 -14.68 -9.10 3.67
N MET A 50 -13.92 -8.87 4.74
CA MET A 50 -14.46 -8.43 6.01
C MET A 50 -15.12 -7.06 5.90
N LEU A 51 -14.47 -6.08 5.24
CA LEU A 51 -15.04 -4.74 5.03
C LEU A 51 -16.39 -4.80 4.31
N GLY A 52 -16.51 -5.64 3.28
CA GLY A 52 -17.78 -5.87 2.58
C GLY A 52 -18.85 -6.57 3.44
N ARG A 53 -18.46 -7.46 4.37
CA ARG A 53 -19.40 -8.08 5.32
C ARG A 53 -19.93 -7.08 6.35
N GLN A 54 -19.08 -6.19 6.83
CA GLN A 54 -19.43 -5.15 7.81
C GLN A 54 -20.12 -3.93 7.19
N ALA A 55 -20.34 -3.93 5.87
CA ALA A 55 -20.91 -2.81 5.12
C ALA A 55 -20.13 -1.49 5.25
N ILE A 56 -18.81 -1.56 5.52
CA ILE A 56 -17.92 -0.38 5.50
C ILE A 56 -17.67 0.06 4.05
N ILE A 57 -17.58 -0.92 3.13
CA ILE A 57 -17.58 -0.70 1.68
C ILE A 57 -18.70 -1.56 1.05
N PRO A 58 -19.22 -1.17 -0.13
CA PRO A 58 -20.15 -2.00 -0.88
C PRO A 58 -19.59 -3.40 -1.14
N ARG A 59 -20.44 -4.44 -1.03
CA ARG A 59 -20.03 -5.82 -1.33
C ARG A 59 -19.47 -5.99 -2.74
N GLY A 60 -20.01 -5.25 -3.71
CA GLY A 60 -19.50 -5.25 -5.08
C GLY A 60 -18.06 -4.73 -5.16
N GLU A 61 -17.73 -3.70 -4.39
CA GLU A 61 -16.38 -3.14 -4.33
C GLU A 61 -15.40 -4.10 -3.66
N ALA A 62 -15.80 -4.72 -2.55
CA ALA A 62 -15.01 -5.77 -1.91
C ALA A 62 -14.69 -6.94 -2.87
N ASN A 63 -15.65 -7.33 -3.73
CA ASN A 63 -15.42 -8.36 -4.74
C ASN A 63 -14.45 -7.91 -5.84
N THR A 64 -14.54 -6.65 -6.27
CA THR A 64 -13.60 -6.07 -7.24
C THR A 64 -12.16 -6.07 -6.72
N LEU A 65 -11.95 -5.79 -5.42
CA LEU A 65 -10.62 -5.77 -4.81
C LEU A 65 -9.96 -7.16 -4.67
N VAL A 66 -10.74 -8.24 -4.71
CA VAL A 66 -10.27 -9.62 -4.49
C VAL A 66 -10.09 -10.40 -5.79
N ARG A 67 -10.47 -9.82 -6.93
CA ARG A 67 -10.40 -10.44 -8.25
C ARG A 67 -8.99 -10.41 -8.82
#